data_AF-A0A6I5IU90-F1
#
_entry.id   AF-A0A6I5IU90-F1
#
_cell.length_a   1.000
_cell.length_b   1.000
_cell.length_c   1.000
_cell.angle_alpha   90.00
_cell.angle_beta   90.00
_cell.angle_gamma   90.00
#
_symmetry.space_group_name_H-M   'P 1'
#
loop_
_entity.id
_entity.type
_entity.pdbx_description
1 polymer ?
#
loop_
_entity_poly.entity_id
_entity_poly.type
_entity_poly.pdbx_seq_one_letter_code
_entity_poly.pdbx_strand_id
1 'polypeptide(L)' 'MLWETLERVNRLRQQAMSDPEFVASAKNHEETLKFVEQEFEPKRRGKAKSVKDKKLADIYKQTEFSYNPSGIKH' A
#
# COMPACT_ATOMS: atom_id res chain seq x y z
N MET A 1 -13.96 10.86 24.69
CA MET A 1 -13.15 11.06 23.47
C MET A 1 -13.81 10.56 22.15
N LEU A 2 -14.82 9.68 22.13
CA LEU A 2 -15.45 9.24 20.87
C LEU A 2 -16.36 10.32 20.23
N TRP A 3 -17.12 11.03 21.06
CA TRP A 3 -18.02 12.10 20.61
C TRP A 3 -17.25 13.27 19.96
N GLU A 4 -16.15 13.68 20.58
CA GLU A 4 -15.25 14.71 20.03
C GLU A 4 -14.67 14.31 18.66
N THR A 5 -14.30 13.03 18.48
CA THR A 5 -13.82 12.56 17.17
C THR A 5 -14.92 12.58 16.10
N LEU A 6 -16.16 12.24 16.48
CA LEU A 6 -17.28 12.22 15.55
C LEU A 6 -17.69 13.63 15.12
N GLU A 7 -17.70 14.59 16.04
CA GLU A 7 -17.93 16.00 15.73
C GLU A 7 -16.84 16.57 14.81
N ARG A 8 -15.57 16.26 15.10
CA ARG A 8 -14.45 16.69 14.26
C ARG A 8 -14.57 16.15 12.85
N VAL A 9 -14.90 14.87 12.70
CA VAL A 9 -15.12 14.26 11.37
C VAL A 9 -16.30 14.89 10.65
N ASN A 10 -17.40 15.17 11.34
CA ASN A 10 -18.56 15.84 10.72
C ASN A 10 -18.22 17.26 10.24
N ARG A 11 -17.45 18.03 11.00
CA ARG A 11 -16.97 19.36 10.57
C ARG A 11 -16.10 19.27 9.31
N LEU A 12 -15.15 18.34 9.29
CA LEU A 12 -14.29 18.11 8.12
C LEU A 12 -15.10 17.69 6.89
N ARG A 13 -16.12 16.84 7.08
CA ARG A 13 -17.04 16.46 6.00
C ARG A 13 -17.78 17.66 5.44
N GLN A 14 -18.32 18.53 6.29
CA GLN A 14 -19.03 19.73 5.86
C GLN A 14 -18.11 20.68 5.08
N GLN A 15 -16.88 20.86 5.55
CA GLN A 15 -15.86 21.66 4.85
C GLN A 15 -15.53 21.07 3.48
N ALA A 16 -15.29 19.76 3.40
CA ALA A 16 -15.01 19.08 2.14
C ALA A 16 -16.19 19.14 1.15
N MET A 17 -17.43 19.06 1.64
CA MET A 17 -18.64 19.18 0.80
C MET A 17 -18.90 20.62 0.31
N SER A 18 -18.37 21.63 1.00
CA SER A 18 -18.47 23.03 0.57
C SER A 18 -17.46 23.39 -0.52
N ASP A 19 -16.44 22.55 -0.72
CA ASP A 19 -15.42 22.74 -1.76
C ASP A 19 -15.86 22.05 -3.07
N PRO A 20 -16.16 22.81 -4.13
CA PRO A 20 -16.62 22.25 -5.40
C PRO A 20 -15.52 21.47 -6.14
N GLU A 21 -14.24 21.84 -5.97
CA GLU A 21 -13.13 21.12 -6.62
C GLU A 21 -12.97 19.74 -6.00
N PHE A 22 -13.07 19.66 -4.66
CA PHE A 22 -13.05 18.39 -3.95
C PHE A 22 -14.19 17.48 -4.41
N VAL A 23 -15.42 17.99 -4.49
CA VAL A 23 -16.59 17.20 -4.92
C VAL A 23 -16.43 16.70 -6.37
N ALA A 24 -15.92 17.54 -7.27
CA ALA A 24 -15.67 17.14 -8.66
C ALA A 24 -14.59 16.03 -8.74
N SER A 25 -13.49 16.19 -8.00
CA SER A 25 -12.42 15.19 -7.97
C SER A 25 -12.89 13.85 -7.38
N ALA A 26 -13.70 13.90 -6.32
CA ALA A 26 -14.28 12.71 -5.69
C ALA A 26 -15.23 11.97 -6.63
N LYS A 27 -16.06 12.67 -7.41
CA LYS A 27 -16.94 12.05 -8.42
C LYS A 27 -16.16 11.34 -9.52
N ASN A 28 -15.14 12.00 -10.06
CA ASN A 28 -14.28 11.39 -11.09
C ASN A 28 -13.56 10.14 -10.54
N HIS A 29 -13.10 10.19 -9.29
CA HIS A 29 -12.52 9.04 -8.63
C HIS A 29 -13.53 7.88 -8.46
N GLU A 30 -14.77 8.18 -8.06
CA GLU A 30 -15.85 7.18 -7.97
C GLU A 30 -16.11 6.50 -9.32
N GLU A 31 -16.20 7.28 -10.40
CA GLU A 31 -16.37 6.77 -11.77
C GLU A 31 -15.20 5.87 -12.19
N THR A 32 -13.98 6.28 -11.85
CA THR A 32 -12.77 5.48 -12.12
C THR A 32 -12.81 4.15 -11.39
N LEU A 33 -13.21 4.12 -10.11
CA LEU A 33 -13.33 2.88 -9.34
C LEU A 33 -14.39 1.96 -9.93
N LYS A 34 -15.56 2.49 -10.30
CA LYS A 34 -16.62 1.70 -10.95
C LYS A 34 -16.17 1.10 -12.27
N PHE A 35 -15.47 1.89 -13.09
CA PHE A 35 -14.90 1.42 -14.35
C PHE A 35 -13.87 0.31 -14.13
N VAL A 36 -12.95 0.51 -13.16
CA VAL A 36 -11.96 -0.51 -12.80
C VAL A 36 -12.63 -1.77 -12.25
N GLU A 37 -13.63 -1.66 -11.37
CA GLU A 37 -14.35 -2.83 -10.84
C GLU A 37 -15.12 -3.59 -11.93
N GLN A 38 -15.66 -2.89 -12.93
CA GLN A 38 -16.39 -3.50 -14.03
C GLN A 38 -15.46 -4.20 -15.05
N GLU A 39 -14.32 -3.60 -15.35
CA GLU A 39 -13.34 -4.13 -16.32
C GLU A 39 -12.32 -5.10 -15.70
N PHE A 40 -12.12 -5.02 -14.39
CA PHE A 40 -11.18 -5.84 -13.65
C PHE A 40 -11.95 -6.66 -12.61
N GLU A 41 -12.42 -7.85 -13.01
CA GLU A 41 -12.45 -8.93 -12.02
C GLU A 41 -11.00 -9.11 -11.57
N PRO A 42 -10.64 -8.82 -10.29
CA PRO A 42 -9.35 -9.24 -9.81
C PRO A 42 -9.35 -10.74 -9.97
N LYS A 43 -8.63 -11.25 -10.98
CA LYS A 43 -8.31 -12.67 -11.08
C LYS A 43 -7.79 -12.99 -9.69
N ARG A 44 -8.61 -13.65 -8.88
CA ARG A 44 -8.20 -14.17 -7.59
C ARG A 44 -7.08 -15.09 -8.01
N ARG A 45 -5.84 -14.61 -7.91
CA ARG A 45 -4.64 -15.42 -8.17
C ARG A 45 -4.71 -16.42 -7.03
N GLY A 46 -5.48 -17.49 -7.26
CA GLY A 46 -5.65 -18.59 -6.33
C GLY A 46 -4.23 -18.99 -6.01
N LYS A 47 -3.86 -18.87 -4.73
CA LYS A 47 -2.50 -18.99 -4.20
C LYS A 47 -1.71 -19.99 -5.04
N ALA A 48 -1.01 -19.50 -6.06
CA ALA A 48 -0.06 -20.32 -6.77
C ALA A 48 0.95 -20.63 -5.68
N LYS A 49 1.03 -21.90 -5.28
CA LYS A 49 1.93 -22.38 -4.22
C LYS A 49 3.23 -21.62 -4.38
N SER A 50 3.55 -20.80 -3.38
CA SER A 50 4.77 -20.00 -3.37
C SER A 50 5.92 -20.96 -3.69
N VAL A 51 6.44 -20.90 -4.91
CA VAL A 51 7.79 -21.38 -5.17
C VAL A 51 8.60 -20.54 -4.20
N LYS A 52 9.12 -21.18 -3.15
CA LYS A 52 9.75 -20.48 -2.04
C LYS A 52 10.80 -19.56 -2.65
N ASP A 53 10.54 -18.26 -2.62
CA ASP A 53 11.51 -17.26 -3.03
C ASP A 53 12.76 -17.56 -2.20
N LYS A 54 13.85 -17.91 -2.89
CA LYS A 54 15.11 -18.26 -2.22
C LYS A 54 15.42 -17.12 -1.27
N LYS A 55 15.51 -17.39 0.02
CA LYS A 55 15.78 -16.34 1.00
C LYS A 55 17.14 -15.76 0.66
N LEU A 56 17.32 -14.46 0.87
CA LEU A 56 18.62 -13.81 0.65
C LEU A 56 19.74 -14.58 1.38
N ALA A 57 19.46 -15.09 2.58
CA ALA A 57 20.35 -15.93 3.36
C ALA A 57 20.79 -17.22 2.64
N ASP A 58 19.95 -17.81 1.78
CA ASP A 58 20.31 -19.01 1.01
C ASP A 58 21.31 -18.71 -0.13
N ILE A 59 21.36 -17.46 -0.61
CA ILE A 59 22.32 -16.99 -1.62
C ILE A 59 23.71 -16.77 -0.97
N TYR A 60 23.73 -16.20 0.25
CA TYR A 60 24.98 -15.92 0.97
C TYR A 60 25.62 -17.15 1.64
N LYS A 61 24.95 -18.30 1.70
CA LYS A 61 25.54 -19.56 2.21
C LYS A 61 26.70 -20.08 1.34
N GLN A 62 26.74 -19.70 0.07
CA GLN A 62 27.75 -20.19 -0.87
C GLN A 62 28.98 -19.27 -0.98
N THR A 63 28.99 -18.15 -0.26
CA THR A 63 30.10 -17.20 -0.27
C THR A 63 30.86 -17.33 1.04
N GLU A 64 32.08 -17.87 0.99
CA GLU A 64 33.01 -17.72 2.11
C GLU A 64 33.43 -16.26 2.18
N PHE A 65 33.09 -15.58 3.28
CA PHE A 65 33.58 -14.24 3.55
C PHE A 65 35.08 -14.36 3.84
N SER A 66 35.91 -13.86 2.92
CA SER A 66 37.34 -13.78 3.15
C SER A 66 37.62 -12.93 4.39
N TYR A 67 38.60 -13.38 5.17
CA TYR A 67 39.04 -12.73 6.41
C TYR A 67 39.32 -11.24 6.17
N ASN A 68 38.72 -10.36 6.97
CA ASN A 68 38.96 -8.91 6.93
C ASN A 68 40.12 -8.56 7.89
N PRO A 69 41.37 -8.41 7.41
CA PRO A 69 42.52 -8.10 8.25
C PRO A 69 42.48 -6.67 8.81
N SER A 70 41.61 -5.79 8.30
CA SER A 70 41.63 -4.36 8.61
C SER A 70 40.62 -3.96 9.69
N GLY A 71 39.67 -4.81 10.07
CA GLY A 71 38.76 -4.62 11.22
C GLY A 71 37.81 -3.40 11.19
N ILE A 72 37.90 -2.53 10.18
CA ILE A 72 37.09 -1.33 10.07
C ILE A 72 35.69 -1.71 9.59
N LYS A 73 34.68 -1.40 10.41
CA LYS A 73 33.27 -1.47 10.06
C LYS A 73 32.84 -0.09 9.56
N HIS A 74 32.35 -0.02 8.33
CA HIS A 74 31.68 1.17 7.79
C HIS A 74 30.25 1.27 8.30
#